data_AF-A0AA51FUY8-F1
#
_entry.id   AF-A0AA51FUY8-F1
#
_cell.length_a   1.000
_cell.length_b   1.000
_cell.length_c   1.000
_cell.angle_alpha   90.00
_cell.angle_beta   90.00
_cell.angle_gamma   90.00
#
_symmetry.space_group_name_H-M   'P 1'
#
loop_
_entity.id
_entity.type
_entity.pdbx_description
1 polymer ?
#
loop_
_entity_poly.entity_id
_entity_poly.type
_entity_poly.pdbx_seq_one_letter_code
_entity_poly.pdbx_strand_id
1 'polypeptide(L)'
;KEIAEWLLTDERIDKIFIGEYLGENDDHSKEVMYAYVDSMKFSNMDIVAALRHFLEGFRLPGEAQKIDRLMEKFAARYCECNPTNTLFTCADTVYVLAFSIIMLTTDLHSPQVKNKMTKEQYIKLNSGISENNDLPREYLSQIYDEIAGHEIKM
;
A
#
# COMPACT_ATOMS: atom_id res chain seq x y z
N LYS A 1 4.71 -12.22 -17.68
CA LYS A 1 3.89 -11.11 -18.24
C LYS A 1 2.47 -11.56 -18.55
N GLU A 2 2.25 -12.58 -19.38
CA GLU A 2 0.89 -13.09 -19.70
C GLU A 2 0.08 -13.48 -18.45
N ILE A 3 0.70 -14.15 -17.47
CA ILE A 3 0.05 -14.51 -16.20
C ILE A 3 -0.37 -13.25 -15.42
N ALA A 4 0.49 -12.24 -15.33
CA ALA A 4 0.19 -10.99 -14.64
C ALA A 4 -1.00 -10.26 -15.28
N GLU A 5 -1.04 -10.20 -16.61
CA GLU A 5 -2.15 -9.61 -17.36
C GLU A 5 -3.45 -10.41 -17.16
N TRP A 6 -3.37 -11.74 -17.17
CA TRP A 6 -4.51 -12.59 -16.86
C TRP A 6 -5.06 -12.35 -15.45
N LEU A 7 -4.18 -12.26 -14.44
CA LEU A 7 -4.56 -11.95 -13.05
C LEU A 7 -5.16 -10.55 -12.89
N LEU A 8 -4.79 -9.58 -13.75
CA LEU A 8 -5.35 -8.22 -13.72
C LEU A 8 -6.70 -8.10 -14.41
N THR A 9 -6.96 -8.92 -15.43
CA THR A 9 -8.10 -8.74 -16.34
C THR A 9 -9.26 -9.69 -16.09
N ASP A 10 -8.99 -10.88 -15.53
CA ASP A 10 -10.02 -11.90 -15.33
C ASP A 10 -10.69 -11.77 -13.95
N GLU A 11 -11.82 -11.07 -13.90
CA GLU A 11 -12.60 -10.84 -12.67
C GLU A 11 -13.16 -12.11 -12.03
N ARG A 12 -13.07 -13.28 -12.69
CA ARG A 12 -13.56 -14.57 -12.15
C ARG A 12 -12.55 -15.22 -11.20
N ILE A 13 -11.31 -14.76 -11.18
CA ILE A 13 -10.27 -15.30 -10.31
C ILE A 13 -10.52 -14.82 -8.88
N ASP A 14 -10.43 -15.73 -7.93
CA ASP A 14 -10.57 -15.39 -6.51
C ASP A 14 -9.44 -14.43 -6.08
N LYS A 15 -9.82 -13.25 -5.57
CA LYS A 15 -8.90 -12.23 -5.08
C LYS A 15 -8.02 -12.72 -3.92
N ILE A 16 -8.48 -13.70 -3.13
CA ILE A 16 -7.67 -14.37 -2.11
C ILE A 16 -6.54 -15.14 -2.78
N PHE A 17 -6.86 -15.94 -3.80
CA PHE A 17 -5.85 -16.69 -4.55
C PHE A 17 -4.82 -15.76 -5.22
N ILE A 18 -5.26 -14.65 -5.81
CA ILE A 18 -4.35 -13.66 -6.42
C ILE A 18 -3.37 -13.15 -5.36
N GLY A 19 -3.85 -12.74 -4.19
CA GLY A 19 -3.00 -12.23 -3.12
C GLY A 19 -1.99 -13.27 -2.63
N GLU A 20 -2.46 -14.49 -2.37
CA GLU A 20 -1.61 -15.59 -1.93
C GLU A 20 -0.49 -15.89 -2.94
N TYR A 21 -0.85 -15.97 -4.23
CA TYR A 21 0.08 -16.25 -5.32
C TYR A 21 1.10 -15.13 -5.51
N LEU A 22 0.68 -13.86 -5.53
CA LEU A 22 1.59 -12.72 -5.66
C LEU A 22 2.51 -12.56 -4.44
N GLY A 23 2.11 -13.06 -3.28
CA GLY A 23 2.91 -13.02 -2.06
C GLY A 23 3.96 -14.13 -1.94
N GLU A 24 3.91 -15.17 -2.77
CA GLU A 24 4.81 -16.32 -2.66
C GLU A 24 6.30 -15.94 -2.84
N ASN A 25 7.17 -16.74 -2.21
CA ASN A 25 8.61 -16.46 -2.18
C ASN A 25 9.41 -17.15 -3.29
N ASP A 26 8.77 -17.97 -4.13
CA ASP A 26 9.44 -18.59 -5.27
C ASP A 26 9.70 -17.59 -6.40
N ASP A 27 10.73 -17.88 -7.20
CA ASP A 27 11.19 -16.94 -8.24
C ASP A 27 10.13 -16.68 -9.30
N HIS A 28 9.33 -17.68 -9.66
CA HIS A 28 8.30 -17.53 -10.68
C HIS A 28 7.16 -16.61 -10.21
N SER A 29 6.65 -16.84 -9.00
CA SER A 29 5.62 -15.98 -8.41
C SER A 29 6.10 -14.54 -8.22
N LYS A 30 7.35 -14.33 -7.83
CA LYS A 30 7.97 -12.99 -7.75
C LYS A 30 8.03 -12.29 -9.11
N GLU A 31 8.44 -13.00 -10.16
CA GLU A 31 8.46 -12.44 -11.51
C GLU A 31 7.05 -12.03 -11.97
N VAL A 32 6.04 -12.82 -11.63
CA VAL A 32 4.64 -12.47 -11.92
C VAL A 32 4.20 -11.27 -11.09
N MET A 33 4.54 -11.22 -9.80
CA MET A 33 4.24 -10.09 -8.91
C MET A 33 4.87 -8.80 -9.41
N TYR A 34 6.14 -8.83 -9.83
CA TYR A 34 6.78 -7.66 -10.43
C TYR A 34 6.06 -7.22 -11.69
N ALA A 35 5.75 -8.14 -12.61
CA ALA A 35 5.03 -7.79 -13.84
C ALA A 35 3.61 -7.27 -13.56
N TYR A 36 2.94 -7.77 -12.51
CA TYR A 36 1.61 -7.34 -12.08
C TYR A 36 1.64 -5.90 -11.58
N VAL A 37 2.53 -5.59 -10.63
CA VAL A 37 2.68 -4.24 -10.08
C VAL A 37 3.20 -3.25 -11.13
N ASP A 38 4.14 -3.67 -12.00
CA ASP A 38 4.68 -2.82 -13.07
C ASP A 38 3.63 -2.46 -14.14
N SER A 39 2.58 -3.26 -14.26
CA SER A 39 1.46 -2.97 -15.16
C SER A 39 0.48 -1.93 -14.59
N MET A 40 0.55 -1.66 -13.28
CA MET A 40 -0.25 -0.63 -12.64
C MET A 40 0.28 0.78 -12.90
N LYS A 41 -0.66 1.73 -12.95
CA LYS A 41 -0.38 3.15 -13.21
C LYS A 41 -0.76 3.98 -11.99
N PHE A 42 0.24 4.50 -11.28
CA PHE A 42 0.04 5.36 -10.11
C PHE A 42 0.31 6.84 -10.39
N SER A 43 0.57 7.21 -11.64
CA SER A 43 0.88 8.60 -12.00
C SER A 43 -0.31 9.52 -11.70
N ASN A 44 -0.01 10.67 -11.08
CA ASN A 44 -0.99 11.68 -10.64
C ASN A 44 -1.96 11.19 -9.54
N MET A 45 -1.70 10.04 -8.93
CA MET A 45 -2.41 9.59 -7.73
C MET A 45 -1.61 9.99 -6.50
N ASP A 46 -2.30 10.40 -5.43
CA ASP A 46 -1.69 10.40 -4.11
C ASP A 46 -1.49 8.95 -3.61
N ILE A 47 -0.74 8.79 -2.52
CA ILE A 47 -0.39 7.47 -1.99
C ILE A 47 -1.62 6.67 -1.55
N VAL A 48 -2.67 7.32 -1.02
CA VAL A 48 -3.87 6.63 -0.54
C VAL A 48 -4.68 6.12 -1.73
N ALA A 49 -4.88 6.94 -2.75
CA ALA A 49 -5.53 6.56 -3.99
C ALA A 49 -4.76 5.44 -4.71
N ALA A 50 -3.43 5.54 -4.79
CA ALA A 50 -2.58 4.51 -5.37
C ALA A 50 -2.67 3.19 -4.59
N LEU A 51 -2.64 3.25 -3.25
CA LEU A 51 -2.74 2.07 -2.40
C LEU A 51 -4.13 1.42 -2.48
N ARG A 52 -5.20 2.23 -2.55
CA ARG A 52 -6.56 1.72 -2.82
C ARG A 52 -6.64 1.00 -4.15
N HIS A 53 -6.09 1.61 -5.21
CA HIS A 53 -6.05 0.99 -6.54
C HIS A 53 -5.25 -0.32 -6.54
N PHE A 54 -4.11 -0.33 -5.85
CA PHE A 54 -3.28 -1.53 -5.71
C PHE A 54 -4.02 -2.67 -5.02
N LEU A 55 -4.69 -2.38 -3.89
CA LEU A 55 -5.39 -3.37 -3.06
C LEU A 55 -6.80 -3.71 -3.56
N GLU A 56 -7.30 -3.03 -4.60
CA GLU A 56 -8.56 -3.40 -5.23
C GLU A 56 -8.44 -4.72 -6.01
N GLY A 57 -7.25 -5.04 -6.52
CA GLY A 57 -7.00 -6.19 -7.38
C GLY A 57 -6.95 -7.54 -6.66
N PHE A 58 -6.66 -7.56 -5.35
CA PHE A 58 -6.45 -8.80 -4.59
C PHE A 58 -6.70 -8.60 -3.09
N ARG A 59 -6.80 -9.70 -2.33
CA ARG A 59 -6.87 -9.67 -0.86
C ARG A 59 -5.47 -9.82 -0.27
N LEU A 60 -5.10 -8.97 0.68
CA LEU A 60 -3.76 -9.08 1.30
C LEU A 60 -3.60 -10.44 2.01
N PRO A 61 -2.46 -11.12 1.82
CA PRO A 61 -2.13 -12.33 2.57
C PRO A 61 -2.04 -12.06 4.07
N GLY A 62 -2.22 -13.10 4.89
CA GLY A 62 -2.12 -12.99 6.35
C GLY A 62 -0.68 -12.97 6.86
N GLU A 63 0.27 -13.53 6.11
CA GLU A 63 1.66 -13.64 6.52
C GLU A 63 2.42 -12.33 6.33
N ALA A 64 3.02 -11.82 7.41
CA ALA A 64 3.76 -10.57 7.41
C ALA A 64 4.83 -10.49 6.30
N GLN A 65 5.55 -11.59 6.04
CA GLN A 65 6.58 -11.64 5.00
C GLN A 65 6.02 -11.50 3.57
N LYS A 66 4.77 -11.92 3.33
CA LYS A 66 4.13 -11.76 2.01
C LYS A 66 3.69 -10.30 1.82
N ILE A 67 3.08 -9.71 2.85
CA ILE A 67 2.69 -8.30 2.85
C ILE A 67 3.92 -7.41 2.63
N ASP A 68 5.02 -7.70 3.32
CA ASP A 68 6.29 -6.99 3.21
C ASP A 68 6.77 -6.87 1.75
N ARG A 69 6.88 -7.99 1.03
CA ARG A 69 7.29 -8.00 -0.39
C ARG A 69 6.37 -7.20 -1.30
N LEU A 70 5.05 -7.30 -1.07
CA LEU A 70 4.07 -6.57 -1.85
C LEU A 70 4.19 -5.05 -1.63
N MET A 71 4.40 -4.63 -0.38
CA MET A 71 4.56 -3.23 -0.02
C MET A 71 5.89 -2.64 -0.53
N GLU A 72 6.99 -3.40 -0.47
CA GLU A 72 8.27 -2.98 -1.06
C GLU A 72 8.12 -2.70 -2.55
N LYS A 73 7.50 -3.63 -3.30
CA LYS A 73 7.32 -3.45 -4.74
C LYS A 73 6.33 -2.32 -5.06
N PHE A 74 5.25 -2.18 -4.30
CA PHE A 74 4.32 -1.06 -4.42
C PHE A 74 5.04 0.28 -4.24
N ALA A 75 5.84 0.42 -3.19
CA ALA A 75 6.55 1.65 -2.88
C ALA A 75 7.54 2.04 -3.98
N ALA A 76 8.33 1.07 -4.47
CA ALA A 76 9.22 1.28 -5.60
C ALA A 76 8.45 1.77 -6.84
N ARG A 77 7.34 1.09 -7.18
CA ARG A 77 6.52 1.44 -8.34
C ARG A 77 5.85 2.80 -8.23
N TYR A 78 5.39 3.17 -7.03
CA TYR A 78 4.78 4.47 -6.77
C TYR A 78 5.78 5.62 -7.02
N CYS A 79 7.02 5.48 -6.54
CA CYS A 79 8.09 6.45 -6.80
C CYS A 79 8.43 6.55 -8.29
N GLU A 80 8.52 5.42 -9.00
CA GLU A 80 8.76 5.39 -10.45
C GLU A 80 7.66 6.12 -11.24
N CYS A 81 6.40 5.98 -10.82
CA CYS A 81 5.26 6.60 -11.49
C CYS A 81 5.11 8.10 -11.19
N ASN A 82 5.73 8.59 -10.11
CA ASN A 82 5.59 9.95 -9.59
C ASN A 82 6.96 10.63 -9.35
N PRO A 83 7.85 10.72 -10.36
CA PRO A 83 9.22 11.20 -10.19
C PRO A 83 9.31 12.69 -9.80
N THR A 84 8.24 13.46 -10.03
CA THR A 84 8.16 14.89 -9.67
C THR A 84 7.63 15.11 -8.26
N ASN A 85 7.22 14.05 -7.55
CA ASN A 85 6.71 14.19 -6.19
C ASN A 85 7.89 14.40 -5.21
N THR A 86 8.02 15.63 -4.72
CA THR A 86 9.10 16.02 -3.81
C THR A 86 8.81 15.67 -2.34
N LEU A 87 7.66 15.08 -2.02
CA LEU A 87 7.31 14.69 -0.65
C LEU A 87 8.08 13.44 -0.20
N PHE A 88 8.43 12.56 -1.13
CA PHE A 88 9.09 11.29 -0.83
C PHE A 88 10.53 11.32 -1.34
N THR A 89 11.50 11.26 -0.42
CA THR A 89 12.92 11.28 -0.77
C THR A 89 13.42 9.93 -1.29
N CYS A 90 12.77 8.83 -0.90
CA CYS A 90 13.08 7.47 -1.32
C CYS A 90 11.85 6.55 -1.20
N ALA A 91 11.95 5.34 -1.76
CA ALA A 91 10.91 4.32 -1.66
C ALA A 91 10.66 3.88 -0.21
N ASP A 92 11.65 3.93 0.67
CA ASP A 92 11.51 3.50 2.08
C ASP A 92 10.46 4.35 2.81
N THR A 93 10.44 5.67 2.59
CA THR A 93 9.41 6.55 3.17
C THR A 93 8.01 6.17 2.68
N VAL A 94 7.87 5.82 1.40
CA VAL A 94 6.58 5.38 0.83
C VAL A 94 6.16 4.03 1.40
N TYR A 95 7.10 3.10 1.55
CA TYR A 95 6.90 1.79 2.15
C TYR A 95 6.41 1.91 3.59
N VAL A 96 7.10 2.69 4.44
CA VAL A 96 6.72 2.89 5.84
C VAL A 96 5.35 3.55 5.94
N LEU A 97 5.08 4.56 5.10
CA LEU A 97 3.79 5.22 5.07
C LEU A 97 2.66 4.30 4.59
N ALA A 98 2.88 3.46 3.58
CA ALA A 98 1.90 2.49 3.10
C ALA A 98 1.53 1.48 4.20
N PHE A 99 2.52 0.97 4.93
CA PHE A 99 2.29 0.12 6.10
C PHE A 99 1.50 0.83 7.20
N SER A 100 1.85 2.08 7.50
CA SER A 100 1.12 2.84 8.51
C SER A 100 -0.33 3.11 8.12
N ILE A 101 -0.61 3.29 6.82
CA ILE A 101 -1.97 3.40 6.28
C ILE A 101 -2.75 2.08 6.44
N ILE A 102 -2.14 0.93 6.12
CA ILE A 102 -2.76 -0.41 6.33
C ILE A 102 -3.07 -0.65 7.81
N MET A 103 -2.13 -0.29 8.69
CA MET A 103 -2.35 -0.38 10.13
C MET A 103 -3.47 0.56 10.57
N LEU A 104 -3.52 1.79 10.06
CA LEU A 104 -4.54 2.77 10.39
C LEU A 104 -5.94 2.31 9.96
N THR A 105 -6.11 1.83 8.72
CA THR A 105 -7.42 1.34 8.25
C THR A 105 -7.89 0.14 9.07
N THR A 106 -6.97 -0.76 9.45
CA THR A 106 -7.28 -1.91 10.30
C THR A 106 -7.70 -1.45 11.70
N ASP A 107 -6.96 -0.50 12.28
CA ASP A 107 -7.25 0.06 13.60
C ASP A 107 -8.62 0.74 13.62
N LEU A 108 -8.87 1.67 12.70
CA LEU A 108 -10.08 2.50 12.70
C LEU A 108 -11.35 1.69 12.41
N HIS A 109 -11.29 0.73 11.47
CA HIS A 109 -12.50 0.05 10.96
C HIS A 109 -12.73 -1.35 11.53
N SER A 110 -11.73 -1.98 12.16
CA SER A 110 -11.95 -3.28 12.80
C SER A 110 -12.80 -3.17 14.07
N PRO A 111 -13.92 -3.90 14.20
CA PRO A 111 -14.76 -3.87 15.41
C PRO A 111 -14.04 -4.44 16.65
N GLN A 112 -12.94 -5.15 16.46
CA GLN A 112 -12.15 -5.74 17.56
C GLN A 112 -11.30 -4.71 18.30
N VAL A 113 -10.94 -3.60 17.64
CA VAL A 113 -10.15 -2.53 18.22
C VAL A 113 -11.07 -1.56 18.96
N LYS A 114 -11.02 -1.59 20.30
CA LYS A 114 -11.87 -0.74 21.15
C LYS A 114 -11.35 0.69 21.29
N ASN A 115 -10.03 0.84 21.42
CA ASN A 115 -9.37 2.13 21.57
C ASN A 115 -8.70 2.47 20.25
N LYS A 116 -9.39 3.29 19.45
CA LYS A 116 -8.91 3.68 18.12
C LYS A 116 -7.72 4.64 18.22
N MET A 117 -6.79 4.51 17.29
CA MET A 117 -5.69 5.43 17.08
C MET A 117 -6.24 6.81 16.77
N THR A 118 -5.82 7.81 17.53
CA THR A 118 -6.17 9.21 17.27
C THR A 118 -5.30 9.78 16.16
N LYS A 119 -5.77 10.86 15.52
CA LYS A 119 -5.00 11.59 14.52
C LYS A 119 -3.61 12.00 15.01
N GLU A 120 -3.52 12.51 16.23
CA GLU A 120 -2.23 12.90 16.84
C GLU A 120 -1.30 11.69 17.06
N GLN A 121 -1.85 10.54 17.43
CA GLN A 121 -1.07 9.30 17.53
C GLN A 121 -0.56 8.86 16.15
N TYR A 122 -1.38 8.95 15.11
CA TYR A 122 -0.98 8.62 13.74
C TYR A 122 0.11 9.56 13.20
N ILE A 123 -0.02 10.87 13.44
CA ILE A 123 1.00 11.85 13.05
C ILE A 123 2.32 11.57 13.77
N LYS A 124 2.26 11.29 15.08
CA LYS A 124 3.46 10.96 15.88
C LYS A 124 4.09 9.63 15.46
N LEU A 125 3.29 8.64 15.08
CA LEU A 125 3.79 7.36 14.57
C LEU A 125 4.66 7.55 13.31
N ASN A 126 4.25 8.49 12.44
CA ASN A 126 4.92 8.76 11.17
C ASN A 126 5.91 9.93 11.23
N SER A 127 6.21 10.48 12.43
CA SER A 127 7.30 11.45 12.57
C SER A 127 8.65 10.72 12.55
N GLY A 128 9.61 11.23 11.79
CA GLY A 128 10.95 10.66 11.64
C GLY A 128 11.07 9.55 10.59
N ILE A 129 10.06 9.29 9.77
CA ILE A 129 10.11 8.22 8.74
C ILE A 129 10.83 8.64 7.45
N SER A 130 11.15 9.92 7.32
CA SER A 130 11.88 10.48 6.18
C SER A 130 13.24 10.95 6.66
N GLU A 131 14.30 10.55 5.96
CA GLU A 131 15.69 10.80 6.41
C GLU A 131 16.06 12.29 6.47
N ASN A 132 15.48 13.12 5.59
CA ASN A 132 15.94 14.50 5.38
C ASN A 132 14.87 15.57 5.64
N ASN A 133 13.58 15.21 5.56
CA ASN A 133 12.49 16.13 5.86
C ASN A 133 11.22 15.35 6.19
N ASP A 134 10.74 15.48 7.41
CA ASP A 134 9.51 14.83 7.85
C ASP A 134 8.33 15.19 6.94
N LEU A 135 7.41 14.24 6.80
CA LEU A 135 6.16 14.50 6.08
C LEU A 135 5.39 15.61 6.79
N PRO A 136 4.82 16.57 6.04
CA PRO A 136 4.04 17.65 6.64
C PRO A 136 2.90 17.11 7.53
N ARG A 137 2.71 17.70 8.70
CA ARG A 137 1.65 17.27 9.63
C ARG A 137 0.27 17.35 8.99
N GLU A 138 0.04 18.37 8.17
CA GLU A 138 -1.19 18.57 7.41
C GLU A 138 -1.42 17.42 6.43
N TYR A 139 -0.36 16.92 5.78
CA TYR A 139 -0.45 15.78 4.86
C TYR A 139 -0.84 14.49 5.61
N LEU A 140 -0.19 14.20 6.74
CA LEU A 140 -0.54 13.06 7.59
C LEU A 140 -1.96 13.18 8.18
N SER A 141 -2.40 14.40 8.51
CA SER A 141 -3.78 14.67 8.93
C SER A 141 -4.77 14.37 7.83
N GLN A 142 -4.49 14.76 6.58
CA GLN A 142 -5.36 14.50 5.44
C GLN A 142 -5.50 12.99 5.19
N ILE A 143 -4.39 12.26 5.22
CA ILE A 143 -4.40 10.79 5.13
C ILE A 143 -5.27 10.20 6.23
N TYR A 144 -5.12 10.66 7.48
CA TYR A 144 -5.93 10.16 8.58
C TYR A 144 -7.43 10.40 8.35
N ASP A 145 -7.81 11.62 7.97
CA ASP A 145 -9.21 11.97 7.73
C ASP A 145 -9.81 11.17 6.57
N GLU A 146 -9.03 10.94 5.51
CA GLU A 146 -9.47 10.15 4.36
C GLU A 146 -9.70 8.68 4.75
N ILE A 147 -8.75 8.07 5.47
CA ILE A 147 -8.89 6.68 5.92
C ILE A 147 -10.01 6.56 6.94
N ALA A 148 -10.16 7.51 7.86
CA ALA A 148 -11.26 7.51 8.83
C ALA A 148 -12.63 7.60 8.15
N GLY A 149 -12.74 8.40 7.08
CA GLY A 149 -13.98 8.53 6.30
C GLY A 149 -14.27 7.31 5.41
N HIS A 150 -13.24 6.70 4.85
CA HIS A 150 -13.38 5.57 3.91
C HIS A 150 -12.31 4.52 4.16
N GLU A 151 -12.70 3.33 4.61
CA GLU A 151 -11.77 2.21 4.79
C GLU A 151 -11.11 1.80 3.47
N ILE A 152 -9.90 1.24 3.53
CA ILE A 152 -9.34 0.48 2.42
C ILE A 152 -9.95 -0.91 2.46
N LYS A 153 -10.62 -1.31 1.38
CA LYS A 153 -11.25 -2.62 1.25
C LYS A 153 -10.19 -3.68 0.98
N MET A 154 -9.63 -4.23 2.05
CA MET A 154 -8.62 -5.29 2.00
C MET A 154 -9.21 -6.66 1.78
#